data_AF-A0A6L6ABK1-F1
#
_entry.id   AF-A0A6L6ABK1-F1
#
_cell.length_a   1.000
_cell.length_b   1.000
_cell.length_c   1.000
_cell.angle_alpha   90.00
_cell.angle_beta   90.00
_cell.angle_gamma   90.00
#
_symmetry.space_group_name_H-M   'P 1'
#
loop_
_entity.id
_entity.type
_entity.pdbx_description
1 polymer ?
#
loop_
_entity_poly.entity_id
_entity_poly.type
_entity_poly.pdbx_seq_one_letter_code
_entity_poly.pdbx_strand_id
1 'polypeptide(L)'
;MNQNIKRTFPSPSALSELLKFKKFEFNGRTRRLARANTVWDLRNIAKARTPKGPFDYTDGGAELEISLNRSREVFSNIEFAPKILQDVSNISTQAKVLG
;
A
#
# COMPACT_ATOMS: atom_id res chain seq x y z
N MET A 1 16.50 1.01 40.55
CA MET A 1 16.82 0.21 39.35
C MET A 1 16.06 -1.10 39.45
N ASN A 2 14.85 -1.15 38.88
CA ASN A 2 13.88 -2.21 39.14
C ASN A 2 14.15 -3.49 38.34
N GLN A 3 14.67 -4.47 39.06
CA GLN A 3 14.25 -5.88 39.12
C GLN A 3 13.69 -6.54 37.85
N ASN A 4 14.53 -7.36 37.23
CA ASN A 4 14.22 -8.67 36.62
C ASN A 4 12.87 -8.81 35.90
N ILE A 5 12.77 -8.25 34.69
CA ILE A 5 11.76 -8.69 33.72
C ILE A 5 12.18 -10.09 33.23
N LYS A 6 11.65 -11.14 33.88
CA LYS A 6 11.78 -12.52 33.40
C LYS A 6 10.97 -12.64 32.10
N ARG A 7 11.64 -12.85 30.98
CA ARG A 7 11.00 -13.16 29.69
C ARG A 7 10.20 -14.45 29.83
N THR A 8 8.90 -14.39 29.62
CA THR A 8 8.00 -15.56 29.60
C THR A 8 7.51 -15.80 28.19
N PHE A 9 7.40 -17.07 27.79
CA PHE A 9 6.70 -17.41 26.56
C PHE A 9 5.19 -17.24 26.78
N PRO A 10 4.46 -16.57 25.86
CA PRO A 10 3.02 -16.43 25.99
C PRO A 10 2.33 -17.79 25.97
N SER A 11 1.22 -17.91 26.71
CA SER A 11 0.42 -19.13 26.71
C SER A 11 -0.20 -19.36 25.32
N PRO A 12 -0.30 -20.63 24.85
CA PRO A 12 -0.90 -20.91 23.54
C PRO A 12 -2.34 -20.39 23.40
N SER A 13 -3.13 -20.40 24.48
CA SER A 13 -4.50 -19.88 24.50
C SER A 13 -4.54 -18.36 24.27
N ALA A 14 -3.70 -17.59 24.95
CA ALA A 14 -3.59 -16.14 24.75
C ALA A 14 -3.09 -15.79 23.34
N LEU A 15 -2.19 -16.61 22.79
CA LEU A 15 -1.71 -16.42 21.42
C LEU A 15 -2.80 -16.70 20.38
N SER A 16 -3.63 -17.73 20.60
CA SER A 16 -4.69 -18.13 19.66
C SER A 16 -5.76 -17.06 19.43
N GLU A 17 -6.06 -16.25 20.44
CA GLU A 17 -7.04 -15.15 20.35
C GLU A 17 -6.50 -13.98 19.51
N LEU A 18 -5.18 -13.79 19.49
CA LEU A 18 -4.50 -12.75 18.73
C LEU A 18 -4.18 -13.15 17.28
N LEU A 19 -4.05 -14.46 17.02
CA LEU A 19 -3.71 -14.98 15.71
C LEU A 19 -4.92 -15.03 14.78
N LYS A 20 -5.14 -13.96 14.03
CA LYS A 20 -6.12 -13.92 12.94
C LYS A 20 -5.44 -14.21 11.61
N PHE A 21 -5.57 -15.44 11.13
CA PHE A 21 -5.07 -15.81 9.80
C PHE A 21 -6.03 -15.37 8.71
N LYS A 22 -5.48 -14.87 7.60
CA LYS A 22 -6.27 -14.61 6.39
C LYS A 22 -6.75 -15.95 5.82
N LYS A 23 -8.03 -16.01 5.42
CA LYS A 23 -8.58 -17.18 4.71
C LYS A 23 -7.76 -17.48 3.45
N PHE A 24 -7.60 -18.77 3.14
CA PHE A 24 -6.86 -19.19 1.97
C PHE A 24 -7.65 -18.92 0.68
N GLU A 25 -7.13 -18.07 -0.19
CA GLU A 25 -7.75 -17.71 -1.46
C GLU A 25 -7.19 -18.57 -2.59
N PHE A 26 -7.99 -19.50 -3.12
CA PHE A 26 -7.57 -20.39 -4.22
C PHE A 26 -7.40 -19.65 -5.54
N ASN A 27 -8.26 -18.67 -5.85
CA ASN A 27 -8.15 -17.89 -7.07
C ASN A 27 -6.90 -16.99 -7.04
N GLY A 28 -5.92 -17.30 -7.89
CA GLY A 28 -4.65 -16.59 -7.93
C GLY A 28 -4.78 -15.10 -8.28
N ARG A 29 -5.76 -14.71 -9.11
CA ARG A 29 -6.00 -13.29 -9.45
C ARG A 29 -6.51 -12.54 -8.22
N THR A 30 -7.59 -13.04 -7.61
CA THR A 30 -8.18 -12.45 -6.41
C THR A 30 -7.15 -12.33 -5.29
N ARG A 31 -6.37 -13.39 -5.06
CA ARG A 31 -5.32 -13.42 -4.04
C ARG A 31 -4.25 -12.33 -4.24
N ARG A 32 -3.80 -12.10 -5.48
CA ARG A 32 -2.79 -11.07 -5.79
C ARG A 32 -3.36 -9.66 -5.62
N LEU A 33 -4.54 -9.41 -6.18
CA LEU A 33 -5.18 -8.09 -6.11
C LEU A 33 -5.52 -7.72 -4.65
N ALA A 34 -6.04 -8.67 -3.87
CA ALA A 34 -6.31 -8.47 -2.45
C ALA A 34 -5.05 -8.38 -1.56
N ARG A 35 -3.85 -8.46 -2.13
CA ARG A 35 -2.56 -8.26 -1.44
C ARG A 35 -1.87 -6.96 -1.88
N ALA A 36 -2.34 -6.29 -2.92
CA ALA A 36 -1.78 -5.02 -3.35
C ALA A 36 -2.25 -3.91 -2.40
N ASN A 37 -1.30 -3.26 -1.74
CA ASN A 37 -1.57 -2.14 -0.83
C ASN A 37 -1.30 -0.79 -1.51
N THR A 38 -0.49 -0.80 -2.56
CA THR A 38 -0.10 0.38 -3.32
C THR A 38 -0.36 0.17 -4.82
N VAL A 39 -0.44 1.26 -5.56
CA VAL A 39 -0.51 1.22 -7.03
C VAL A 39 0.75 0.55 -7.63
N TRP A 40 1.90 0.66 -6.96
CA TRP A 40 3.14 -0.02 -7.36
C TRP A 40 3.05 -1.55 -7.28
N ASP A 41 2.33 -2.09 -6.30
CA ASP A 41 2.05 -3.52 -6.22
C ASP A 41 1.21 -3.98 -7.41
N LEU A 42 0.22 -3.19 -7.81
CA LEU A 42 -0.60 -3.46 -9.00
C LEU A 42 0.25 -3.43 -10.26
N ARG A 43 1.17 -2.46 -10.39
CA ARG A 43 2.14 -2.41 -11.50
C ARG A 43 3.00 -3.66 -11.55
N ASN A 44 3.54 -4.11 -10.41
CA ASN A 44 4.37 -5.32 -10.35
C ASN A 44 3.58 -6.58 -10.76
N ILE A 45 2.32 -6.70 -10.33
CA ILE A 45 1.43 -7.78 -10.77
C ILE A 45 1.19 -7.71 -12.28
N ALA A 46 0.95 -6.51 -12.83
CA ALA A 46 0.75 -6.32 -14.26
C ALA A 46 2.01 -6.68 -15.07
N LYS A 47 3.20 -6.23 -14.63
CA LYS A 47 4.49 -6.56 -15.27
C LYS A 47 4.73 -8.07 -15.37
N ALA A 48 4.34 -8.81 -14.34
CA ALA A 48 4.51 -10.27 -14.30
C ALA A 48 3.47 -11.06 -15.12
N ARG A 49 2.40 -10.41 -15.60
CA ARG A 49 1.25 -11.09 -16.25
C ARG A 49 0.96 -10.61 -17.66
N THR A 50 1.37 -9.40 -17.98
CA THR A 50 1.19 -8.80 -19.30
C THR A 50 2.43 -9.07 -20.16
N PRO A 51 2.27 -9.46 -21.43
CA PRO A 51 3.40 -9.56 -22.35
C PRO A 51 4.18 -8.23 -22.42
N LYS A 52 5.48 -8.33 -22.70
CA LYS A 52 6.39 -7.17 -22.63
C LYS A 52 5.92 -5.96 -23.44
N GLY A 53 5.51 -6.16 -24.70
CA GLY A 53 5.10 -5.06 -25.60
C GLY A 53 3.93 -4.23 -25.04
N PRO A 54 2.76 -4.83 -24.76
CA PRO A 54 1.62 -4.10 -24.18
C PRO A 54 1.89 -3.51 -22.80
N PHE A 55 2.74 -4.16 -21.98
CA PHE A 55 3.12 -3.60 -20.68
C PHE A 55 3.98 -2.34 -20.86
N ASP A 56 5.07 -2.44 -21.62
CA ASP A 56 6.01 -1.34 -21.84
C ASP A 56 5.32 -0.17 -22.57
N TYR A 57 4.33 -0.43 -23.44
CA TYR A 57 3.52 0.63 -24.06
C TYR A 57 2.70 1.45 -23.06
N THR A 58 2.17 0.80 -22.02
CA THR A 58 1.30 1.45 -21.03
C THR A 58 2.09 2.07 -19.88
N ASP A 59 3.15 1.41 -19.46
CA ASP A 59 3.94 1.77 -18.28
C ASP A 59 5.10 2.71 -18.61
N GLY A 60 5.60 2.67 -19.85
CA GLY A 60 6.76 3.42 -20.29
C GLY A 60 6.49 4.91 -20.49
N GLY A 61 7.53 5.72 -20.29
CA GLY A 61 7.56 7.14 -20.61
C GLY A 61 8.34 7.43 -21.90
N ALA A 62 8.47 8.71 -22.24
CA ALA A 62 9.29 9.14 -23.36
C ALA A 62 10.80 8.98 -23.05
N GLU A 63 11.56 8.44 -24.01
CA GLU A 63 13.02 8.33 -23.99
C GLU A 63 13.58 7.77 -22.66
N LEU A 64 14.25 8.61 -21.87
CA LEU A 64 14.87 8.26 -20.59
C LEU A 64 13.92 8.40 -19.40
N GLU A 65 12.64 8.69 -19.64
CA GLU A 65 11.57 8.85 -18.65
C GLU A 65 11.82 9.95 -17.60
N ILE A 66 12.69 10.92 -17.92
CA ILE A 66 13.11 11.97 -16.98
C ILE A 66 11.90 12.75 -16.46
N SER A 67 11.01 13.19 -17.34
CA SER A 67 9.81 13.93 -16.95
C SER A 67 8.87 13.11 -16.08
N LEU A 68 8.69 11.82 -16.39
CA LEU A 68 7.87 10.90 -15.61
C LEU A 68 8.43 10.72 -14.19
N ASN A 69 9.75 10.54 -14.08
CA ASN A 69 10.43 10.41 -12.79
C ASN A 69 10.38 11.70 -11.99
N ARG A 70 10.62 12.85 -12.63
CA ARG A 70 10.50 14.17 -12.00
C ARG A 70 9.10 14.43 -11.46
N SER A 71 8.05 14.10 -12.22
CA SER A 71 6.67 14.24 -11.75
C SER A 71 6.40 13.45 -10.46
N ARG A 72 6.95 12.24 -10.34
CA ARG A 72 6.82 11.41 -9.12
C ARG A 72 7.59 12.01 -7.95
N GLU A 73 8.84 12.40 -8.20
CA GLU A 73 9.73 13.00 -7.19
C GLU A 73 9.11 14.27 -6.58
N VAL A 74 8.47 15.11 -7.39
CA VAL A 74 7.79 16.33 -6.90
C VAL A 74 6.78 16.00 -5.81
N PHE A 75 5.98 14.95 -5.94
CA PHE A 75 5.02 14.57 -4.89
C PHE A 75 5.69 13.92 -3.68
N SER A 76 6.78 13.16 -3.87
CA SER A 76 7.53 12.56 -2.77
C SER A 76 8.21 13.60 -1.88
N ASN A 77 8.54 14.77 -2.44
CA ASN A 77 9.18 15.86 -1.71
C ASN A 77 8.18 16.79 -0.99
N ILE A 78 6.87 16.53 -1.08
CA ILE A 78 5.85 17.31 -0.35
C ILE A 78 5.69 16.72 1.05
N GLU A 79 5.94 17.55 2.07
CA GLU A 79 5.70 17.20 3.46
C GLU A 79 4.32 17.69 3.93
N PHE A 80 3.59 16.83 4.62
CA PHE A 80 2.37 17.24 5.31
C PHE A 80 2.70 17.82 6.69
N ALA A 81 2.05 18.93 7.04
CA ALA A 81 2.01 19.46 8.40
C ALA A 81 0.67 19.06 9.05
N PRO A 82 0.58 17.86 9.67
CA PRO A 82 -0.68 17.36 10.20
C PRO A 82 -1.17 18.23 11.37
N LYS A 83 -2.45 18.60 11.35
CA LYS A 83 -3.11 19.26 12.48
C LYS A 83 -3.69 18.21 13.43
N ILE A 84 -3.39 18.34 14.72
CA ILE A 84 -3.90 17.46 15.78
C ILE A 84 -5.17 18.02 16.39
N LEU A 85 -5.89 17.18 17.17
CA LEU A 85 -7.13 17.55 17.88
C LEU A 85 -8.22 18.14 16.96
N GLN A 86 -8.25 17.69 15.71
CA GLN A 86 -9.31 17.99 14.76
C GLN A 86 -10.27 16.81 14.71
N ASP A 87 -11.57 17.07 14.79
CA ASP A 87 -12.57 16.03 14.55
C ASP A 87 -12.56 15.66 13.05
N VAL A 88 -12.23 14.40 12.78
CA VAL A 88 -12.15 13.82 11.44
C VAL A 88 -13.12 12.64 11.30
N SER A 89 -14.14 12.55 12.17
CA SER A 89 -15.14 11.47 12.18
C SER A 89 -15.93 11.39 10.87
N ASN A 90 -16.14 12.51 10.19
CA ASN A 90 -16.83 12.59 8.90
C ASN A 90 -16.00 13.41 7.90
N ILE A 91 -15.37 12.73 6.94
CA ILE A 91 -14.57 13.34 5.87
C ILE A 91 -15.29 13.12 4.53
N SER A 92 -15.40 14.18 3.72
CA SER A 92 -15.83 14.08 2.33
C SER A 92 -14.67 14.42 1.39
N THR A 93 -14.43 13.57 0.40
CA THR A 93 -13.46 13.80 -0.69
C THR A 93 -14.15 14.30 -1.97
N GLN A 94 -15.43 14.66 -1.89
CA GLN A 94 -16.18 15.18 -3.03
C GLN A 94 -15.65 16.57 -3.42
N ALA A 95 -15.54 16.80 -4.72
CA ALA A 95 -15.16 18.09 -5.28
C ALA A 95 -15.99 18.36 -6.54
N LYS A 96 -16.31 19.63 -6.77
CA LYS A 96 -16.93 20.11 -7.99
C LYS A 96 -15.84 20.58 -8.95
N VAL A 97 -15.80 20.03 -10.16
CA VAL A 97 -14.75 20.30 -11.15
C VAL A 97 -15.40 20.77 -12.44
N LEU A 98 -15.05 21.99 -12.88
CA LEU A 98 -15.57 22.63 -14.10
C LEU A 98 -17.10 22.87 -14.16
N GLY A 99 -17.76 23.13 -13.03
CA GLY A 99 -19.19 23.45 -12.99
C GLY A 99 -20.07 22.26 -12.65
#